data_AF-A0A3E0N783-F1
#
_entry.id   AF-A0A3E0N783-F1
#
_cell.length_a   1.000
_cell.length_b   1.000
_cell.length_c   1.000
_cell.angle_alpha   90.00
_cell.angle_beta   90.00
_cell.angle_gamma   90.00
#
_symmetry.space_group_name_H-M   'P 1'
#
loop_
_entity.id
_entity.type
_entity.pdbx_description
1 polymer ?
#
loop_
_entity_poly.entity_id
_entity_poly.type
_entity_poly.pdbx_seq_one_letter_code
_entity_poly.pdbx_strand_id
1 'polypeptide(L)'
;MKHGIITGLLLGAVVVPGCQEVRQSQDAVPATALAKTAAAAGEVKIETAEVVYSKRGDVESTGYLARPSEDGNYPGIVLIHEWWGLKDHIRQEARRFAELGYVALAVDLYAGESTTEPQRARELATAVRDDMEKAQQNLRDALDHLKGTGVVDPERLASIGWCFGGGWSYQIAKNNLGVKASVIFYGRFNPEDDLAQMRAKIIGHFAEEDRAIKVDNVREFQAKLKTHSGDHEIYIYPNTTHGFASREGENPGYDKEAAELAWERTLAFLKEHLQLDDAAAAREVTDLGLVDFDPLADGDMTLLVFTRTDCPIANRYAPELRRVYEAFDTLQDNFYLVYVDPAETAAQIQEHLGEYNLPGKVIRDPGHKLVEMTGARVTPEAALFAAGGKMVYRGRIDDQYVDFGKTRTAPSQRDLREAIGKLLEVSQDEGHDADDIELVTTKAIGCYITDLKPVASE
;
A
#
# COMPACT_ATOMS: atom_id res chain seq x y z
N MET A 1 -62.81 -51.93 47.52
CA MET A 1 -61.36 -51.90 47.83
C MET A 1 -60.58 -52.43 46.62
N LYS A 2 -59.89 -51.54 45.90
CA LYS A 2 -58.58 -51.70 45.24
C LYS A 2 -58.40 -50.54 44.23
N HIS A 3 -57.23 -49.91 44.31
CA HIS A 3 -56.81 -48.72 43.57
C HIS A 3 -56.45 -49.05 42.11
N GLY A 4 -56.62 -48.07 41.22
CA GLY A 4 -56.06 -48.06 39.87
C GLY A 4 -55.88 -46.61 39.40
N ILE A 5 -54.62 -46.20 39.27
CA ILE A 5 -54.12 -44.89 38.83
C ILE A 5 -54.19 -44.83 37.30
N ILE A 6 -54.63 -43.70 36.72
CA ILE A 6 -54.37 -43.34 35.32
C ILE A 6 -53.89 -41.88 35.26
N THR A 7 -52.69 -41.72 34.72
CA THR A 7 -51.90 -40.51 34.56
C THR A 7 -52.30 -39.76 33.29
N GLY A 8 -52.38 -38.43 33.36
CA GLY A 8 -52.71 -37.54 32.24
C GLY A 8 -51.55 -37.35 31.26
N LEU A 9 -51.90 -37.24 29.97
CA LEU A 9 -50.99 -36.97 28.86
C LEU A 9 -51.12 -35.50 28.45
N LEU A 10 -50.04 -34.72 28.54
CA LEU A 10 -49.93 -33.33 28.10
C LEU A 10 -49.40 -33.29 26.66
N LEU A 11 -50.11 -32.58 25.77
CA LEU A 11 -49.66 -32.23 24.42
C LEU A 11 -48.49 -31.25 24.47
N GLY A 12 -47.36 -31.59 23.84
CA GLY A 12 -46.26 -30.68 23.57
C GLY A 12 -46.44 -29.98 22.21
N ALA A 13 -46.56 -28.66 22.20
CA ALA A 13 -46.44 -27.83 21.02
C ALA A 13 -44.96 -27.44 20.81
N VAL A 14 -44.42 -27.71 19.63
CA VAL A 14 -43.08 -27.30 19.20
C VAL A 14 -43.13 -25.84 18.78
N VAL A 15 -42.41 -24.98 19.49
CA VAL A 15 -42.18 -23.57 19.14
C VAL A 15 -40.96 -23.49 18.24
N VAL A 16 -41.15 -23.00 17.01
CA VAL A 16 -40.07 -22.62 16.08
C VAL A 16 -39.61 -21.20 16.47
N PRO A 17 -38.33 -20.95 16.78
CA PRO A 17 -37.86 -19.59 17.06
C PRO A 17 -37.77 -18.79 15.75
N GLY A 18 -38.31 -17.56 15.80
CA GLY A 18 -38.42 -16.65 14.66
C GLY A 18 -37.08 -16.10 14.16
N CYS A 19 -37.09 -15.75 12.86
CA CYS A 19 -36.10 -14.90 12.21
C CYS A 19 -35.88 -13.60 13.00
N GLN A 20 -34.66 -13.40 13.50
CA GLN A 20 -34.16 -12.07 13.86
C GLN A 20 -33.64 -11.39 12.59
N GLU A 21 -34.20 -10.22 12.29
CA GLU A 21 -33.67 -9.28 11.31
C GLU A 21 -32.22 -8.90 11.67
N VAL A 22 -31.29 -9.24 10.78
CA VAL A 22 -29.91 -8.79 10.86
C VAL A 22 -29.88 -7.30 10.48
N ARG A 23 -29.78 -6.43 11.49
CA ARG A 23 -29.40 -5.02 11.28
C ARG A 23 -27.97 -4.99 10.75
N GLN A 24 -27.78 -4.51 9.53
CA GLN A 24 -26.47 -4.17 8.98
C GLN A 24 -25.85 -3.06 9.84
N SER A 25 -24.73 -3.34 10.50
CA SER A 25 -23.90 -2.31 11.13
C SER A 25 -23.17 -1.53 10.04
N GLN A 26 -23.66 -0.32 9.78
CA GLN A 26 -22.97 0.72 9.03
C GLN A 26 -21.98 1.42 9.96
N ASP A 27 -20.83 0.81 10.23
CA ASP A 27 -19.73 1.54 10.85
C ASP A 27 -18.93 2.23 9.74
N ALA A 28 -19.36 3.45 9.42
CA ALA A 28 -18.66 4.35 8.53
C ALA A 28 -17.34 4.76 9.20
N VAL A 29 -16.21 4.49 8.54
CA VAL A 29 -14.95 5.17 8.84
C VAL A 29 -15.18 6.67 8.53
N PRO A 30 -14.94 7.60 9.47
CA PRO A 30 -15.26 9.01 9.25
C PRO A 30 -14.36 9.63 8.17
N ALA A 31 -15.00 10.16 7.12
CA ALA A 31 -14.42 10.82 5.93
C ALA A 31 -13.39 11.94 6.21
N THR A 32 -13.37 12.48 7.42
CA THR A 32 -12.50 13.60 7.80
C THR A 32 -11.04 13.20 8.09
N ALA A 33 -10.72 11.91 8.20
CA ALA A 33 -9.36 11.46 8.52
C ALA A 33 -8.44 11.33 7.30
N LEU A 34 -8.96 10.97 6.11
CA LEU A 34 -8.16 10.74 4.90
C LEU A 34 -7.79 12.03 4.15
N ALA A 35 -8.61 13.08 4.26
CA ALA A 35 -8.33 14.35 3.59
C ALA A 35 -7.23 15.19 4.28
N LYS A 36 -6.91 14.89 5.55
CA LYS A 36 -5.89 15.62 6.32
C LYS A 36 -4.48 15.06 6.20
N THR A 37 -4.31 13.80 5.77
CA THR A 37 -2.98 13.20 5.58
C THR A 37 -2.27 13.68 4.30
N ALA A 38 -2.99 14.13 3.28
CA ALA A 38 -2.39 14.68 2.07
C ALA A 38 -1.78 16.09 2.24
N ALA A 39 -2.14 16.81 3.31
CA ALA A 39 -1.70 18.19 3.53
C ALA A 39 -0.44 18.32 4.43
N ALA A 40 0.08 17.21 4.96
CA ALA A 40 1.21 17.21 5.90
C ALA A 40 2.49 16.55 5.35
N ALA A 41 2.42 15.81 4.24
CA ALA A 41 3.61 15.39 3.51
C ALA A 41 4.13 16.57 2.69
N GLY A 42 5.45 16.79 2.66
CA GLY A 42 6.06 17.78 1.78
C GLY A 42 5.58 17.60 0.33
N GLU A 43 5.51 18.70 -0.43
CA GLU A 43 5.00 18.71 -1.81
C GLU A 43 5.78 17.70 -2.67
N VAL A 44 5.15 16.55 -2.99
CA VAL A 44 5.74 15.52 -3.86
C VAL A 44 5.96 16.14 -5.24
N LYS A 45 7.22 16.31 -5.63
CA LYS A 45 7.55 16.77 -6.98
C LYS A 45 7.20 15.66 -7.96
N ILE A 46 6.56 16.05 -9.07
CA ILE A 46 6.18 15.13 -10.14
C ILE A 46 6.81 15.52 -11.47
N GLU A 47 7.08 14.50 -12.29
CA GLU A 47 7.43 14.63 -13.69
C GLU A 47 6.30 14.13 -14.57
N THR A 48 6.13 14.75 -15.74
CA THR A 48 5.08 14.38 -16.69
C THR A 48 5.57 14.40 -18.12
N ALA A 49 5.17 13.41 -18.92
CA ALA A 49 5.56 13.29 -20.32
C ALA A 49 4.44 12.67 -21.18
N GLU A 50 4.36 13.08 -22.44
CA GLU A 50 3.71 12.28 -23.47
C GLU A 50 4.68 11.16 -23.87
N VAL A 51 4.21 9.91 -23.88
CA VAL A 51 5.04 8.73 -24.11
C VAL A 51 4.48 7.87 -25.22
N VAL A 52 5.37 7.30 -26.04
CA VAL A 52 5.07 6.16 -26.90
C VAL A 52 5.43 4.91 -26.11
N TYR A 53 4.44 4.21 -25.55
CA TYR A 53 4.71 3.05 -24.69
C TYR A 53 4.82 1.74 -25.46
N SER A 54 4.37 1.71 -26.72
CA SER A 54 4.56 0.57 -27.60
C SER A 54 4.56 0.98 -29.07
N LYS A 55 5.35 0.26 -29.86
CA LYS A 55 5.41 0.36 -31.32
C LYS A 55 5.38 -1.04 -31.91
N ARG A 56 4.30 -1.38 -32.60
CA ARG A 56 4.11 -2.66 -33.29
C ARG A 56 3.92 -2.42 -34.78
N GLY A 57 4.99 -2.56 -35.54
CA GLY A 57 5.03 -2.14 -36.95
C GLY A 57 4.80 -0.63 -37.07
N ASP A 58 3.81 -0.25 -37.86
CA ASP A 58 3.42 1.16 -38.06
C ASP A 58 2.39 1.66 -37.04
N VAL A 59 1.95 0.82 -36.10
CA VAL A 59 1.01 1.19 -35.04
C VAL A 59 1.77 1.58 -33.79
N GLU A 60 1.63 2.84 -33.38
CA GLU A 60 2.13 3.36 -32.10
C GLU A 60 0.98 3.46 -31.11
N SER A 61 1.24 3.04 -29.87
CA SER A 61 0.35 3.29 -28.73
C SER A 61 0.97 4.38 -27.87
N THR A 62 0.21 5.45 -27.67
CA THR A 62 0.66 6.67 -26.98
C THR A 62 -0.16 6.91 -25.74
N GLY A 63 0.41 7.63 -24.79
CA GLY A 63 -0.29 8.02 -23.57
C GLY A 63 0.44 9.11 -22.82
N TYR A 64 -0.13 9.49 -21.70
CA TYR A 64 0.38 10.53 -20.83
C TYR A 64 0.84 9.90 -19.50
N LEU A 65 2.14 9.99 -19.22
CA LEU A 65 2.76 9.47 -18.01
C LEU A 65 2.95 10.60 -16.99
N ALA A 66 2.59 10.33 -15.74
CA ALA A 66 2.94 11.14 -14.59
C ALA A 66 3.54 10.25 -13.49
N ARG A 67 4.62 10.70 -12.86
CA ARG A 67 5.31 9.96 -11.80
C ARG A 67 5.92 10.90 -10.75
N PRO A 68 6.16 10.42 -9.52
CA PRO A 68 7.10 11.07 -8.62
C PRO A 68 8.45 11.31 -9.32
N SER A 69 9.04 12.49 -9.09
CA SER A 69 10.33 12.88 -9.67
C SER A 69 11.48 12.07 -9.09
N GLU A 70 11.37 11.68 -7.84
CA GLU A 70 12.39 10.92 -7.12
C GLU A 70 12.40 9.45 -7.55
N ASP A 71 13.55 8.81 -7.39
CA ASP A 71 13.68 7.38 -7.59
C ASP A 71 12.99 6.63 -6.45
N GLY A 72 12.48 5.44 -6.75
CA GLY A 72 11.77 4.64 -5.77
C GLY A 72 11.14 3.40 -6.39
N ASN A 73 10.47 2.63 -5.53
CA ASN A 73 9.70 1.47 -5.92
C ASN A 73 8.22 1.77 -5.72
N TYR A 74 7.55 2.26 -6.75
CA TYR A 74 6.18 2.76 -6.69
C TYR A 74 5.16 1.76 -7.24
N PRO A 75 3.91 1.77 -6.73
CA PRO A 75 2.81 1.14 -7.42
C PRO A 75 2.50 1.84 -8.75
N GLY A 76 2.14 1.05 -9.77
CA GLY A 76 1.81 1.53 -11.10
C GLY A 76 0.30 1.52 -11.37
N ILE A 77 -0.22 2.55 -12.03
CA ILE A 77 -1.64 2.65 -12.38
C ILE A 77 -1.80 2.93 -13.87
N VAL A 78 -2.61 2.11 -14.55
CA VAL A 78 -3.15 2.44 -15.88
C VAL A 78 -4.47 3.18 -15.72
N LEU A 79 -4.55 4.40 -16.24
CA LEU A 79 -5.77 5.22 -16.28
C LEU A 79 -6.40 5.16 -17.67
N ILE A 80 -7.71 4.88 -17.73
CA ILE A 80 -8.43 4.71 -18.98
C ILE A 80 -9.51 5.78 -19.11
N HIS A 81 -9.45 6.53 -20.20
CA HIS A 81 -10.29 7.70 -20.43
C HIS A 81 -11.78 7.39 -20.63
N GLU A 82 -12.63 8.42 -20.47
CA GLU A 82 -14.03 8.36 -20.87
C GLU A 82 -14.18 8.25 -22.40
N TRP A 83 -15.40 8.13 -22.91
CA TRP A 83 -15.66 7.99 -24.35
C TRP A 83 -15.24 9.19 -25.22
N TRP A 84 -14.78 10.29 -24.63
CA TRP A 84 -14.31 11.52 -25.29
C TRP A 84 -12.88 11.43 -25.83
N GLY A 85 -12.14 10.36 -25.51
CA GLY A 85 -10.70 10.23 -25.75
C GLY A 85 -9.86 10.73 -24.59
N LEU A 86 -8.53 10.70 -24.75
CA LEU A 86 -7.59 11.16 -23.71
C LEU A 86 -7.62 12.70 -23.60
N LYS A 87 -8.50 13.20 -22.71
CA LYS A 87 -8.68 14.63 -22.41
C LYS A 87 -7.84 15.05 -21.20
N ASP A 88 -7.73 16.36 -20.99
CA ASP A 88 -6.95 16.95 -19.89
C ASP A 88 -7.44 16.54 -18.50
N HIS A 89 -8.71 16.16 -18.32
CA HIS A 89 -9.17 15.67 -17.02
C HIS A 89 -8.47 14.38 -16.62
N ILE A 90 -8.31 13.41 -17.52
CA ILE A 90 -7.59 12.15 -17.21
C ILE A 90 -6.11 12.42 -16.99
N ARG A 91 -5.52 13.37 -17.72
CA ARG A 91 -4.13 13.80 -17.49
C ARG A 91 -3.97 14.43 -16.09
N GLN A 92 -4.97 15.18 -15.62
CA GLN A 92 -5.00 15.73 -14.27
C GLN A 92 -5.15 14.63 -13.22
N GLU A 93 -5.97 13.61 -13.45
CA GLU A 93 -6.00 12.44 -12.56
C GLU A 93 -4.66 11.70 -12.52
N ALA A 94 -3.95 11.58 -13.65
CA ALA A 94 -2.60 11.03 -13.67
C ALA A 94 -1.63 11.82 -12.77
N ARG A 95 -1.66 13.17 -12.86
CA ARG A 95 -0.87 14.04 -11.98
C ARG A 95 -1.24 13.84 -10.51
N ARG A 96 -2.55 13.79 -10.21
CA ARG A 96 -3.05 13.60 -8.84
C ARG A 96 -2.60 12.27 -8.24
N PHE A 97 -2.59 11.18 -9.02
CA PHE A 97 -2.03 9.90 -8.56
C PHE A 97 -0.50 9.97 -8.39
N ALA A 98 0.21 10.70 -9.25
CA ALA A 98 1.65 10.91 -9.08
C ALA A 98 1.99 11.69 -7.79
N GLU A 99 1.20 12.71 -7.45
CA GLU A 99 1.32 13.47 -6.19
C GLU A 99 1.06 12.58 -4.96
N LEU A 100 0.32 11.48 -5.13
CA LEU A 100 0.02 10.48 -4.10
C LEU A 100 1.02 9.31 -4.08
N GLY A 101 2.11 9.36 -4.85
CA GLY A 101 3.15 8.32 -4.86
C GLY A 101 2.89 7.15 -5.82
N TYR A 102 2.08 7.32 -6.86
CA TYR A 102 1.86 6.31 -7.90
C TYR A 102 2.52 6.70 -9.23
N VAL A 103 3.00 5.73 -10.00
CA VAL A 103 3.36 5.97 -11.41
C VAL A 103 2.11 5.74 -12.26
N ALA A 104 1.53 6.81 -12.81
CA ALA A 104 0.26 6.77 -13.53
C ALA A 104 0.45 6.96 -15.03
N LEU A 105 0.05 5.97 -15.83
CA LEU A 105 -0.01 6.04 -17.29
C LEU A 105 -1.46 6.13 -17.75
N ALA A 106 -1.85 7.31 -18.25
CA ALA A 106 -3.12 7.49 -18.93
C ALA A 106 -2.99 7.07 -20.40
N VAL A 107 -3.65 5.97 -20.76
CA VAL A 107 -3.57 5.38 -22.10
C VAL A 107 -4.46 6.12 -23.09
N ASP A 108 -4.06 6.17 -24.35
CA ASP A 108 -4.90 6.63 -25.46
C ASP A 108 -5.39 5.42 -26.28
N LEU A 109 -6.69 5.13 -26.18
CA LEU A 109 -7.33 4.06 -26.95
C LEU A 109 -7.85 4.53 -28.31
N TYR A 110 -7.77 5.83 -28.61
CA TYR A 110 -8.28 6.46 -29.83
C TYR A 110 -7.17 6.98 -30.76
N ALA A 111 -5.90 6.62 -30.49
CA ALA A 111 -4.75 6.90 -31.35
C ALA A 111 -4.59 8.40 -31.69
N GLY A 112 -4.65 9.25 -30.67
CA GLY A 112 -4.46 10.70 -30.73
C GLY A 112 -5.77 11.49 -30.89
N GLU A 113 -6.89 10.81 -31.14
CA GLU A 113 -8.17 11.50 -31.36
C GLU A 113 -8.94 11.74 -30.05
N SER A 114 -9.50 12.95 -29.92
CA SER A 114 -10.48 13.26 -28.89
C SER A 114 -11.61 14.10 -29.48
N THR A 115 -12.78 14.09 -28.85
CA THR A 115 -13.96 14.79 -29.38
C THR A 115 -14.83 15.35 -28.26
N THR A 116 -15.70 16.29 -28.61
CA THR A 116 -16.81 16.79 -27.79
C THR A 116 -18.17 16.45 -28.41
N GLU A 117 -18.18 15.82 -29.59
CA GLU A 117 -19.39 15.49 -30.34
C GLU A 117 -19.86 14.07 -29.99
N PRO A 118 -21.07 13.90 -29.42
CA PRO A 118 -21.56 12.60 -28.96
C PRO A 118 -21.59 11.52 -30.06
N GLN A 119 -21.92 11.90 -31.30
CA GLN A 119 -21.91 10.98 -32.44
C GLN A 119 -20.51 10.45 -32.72
N ARG A 120 -19.50 11.33 -32.73
CA ARG A 120 -18.11 10.93 -32.97
C ARG A 120 -17.56 10.10 -31.81
N ALA A 121 -17.88 10.47 -30.57
CA ALA A 121 -17.51 9.69 -29.38
C ALA A 121 -18.09 8.27 -29.45
N ARG A 122 -19.33 8.13 -29.95
CA ARG A 122 -19.96 6.82 -30.16
C ARG A 122 -19.25 6.00 -31.24
N GLU A 123 -18.86 6.60 -32.36
CA GLU A 123 -18.11 5.94 -33.43
C GLU A 123 -16.76 5.43 -32.91
N LEU A 124 -15.97 6.28 -32.26
CA LEU A 124 -14.67 5.92 -31.67
C LEU A 124 -14.80 4.80 -30.64
N ALA A 125 -15.73 4.93 -29.70
CA ALA A 125 -15.98 3.90 -28.68
C ALA A 125 -16.46 2.57 -29.29
N THR A 126 -17.15 2.61 -30.44
CA THR A 126 -17.59 1.40 -31.15
C THR A 126 -16.41 0.76 -31.87
N ALA A 127 -15.58 1.53 -32.56
CA ALA A 127 -14.37 1.03 -33.22
C ALA A 127 -13.44 0.29 -32.25
N VAL A 128 -13.23 0.80 -31.02
CA VAL A 128 -12.42 0.10 -30.01
C VAL A 128 -13.09 -1.20 -29.51
N ARG A 129 -14.43 -1.25 -29.46
CA ARG A 129 -15.14 -2.48 -29.06
C ARG A 129 -15.17 -3.52 -30.16
N ASP A 130 -15.22 -3.10 -31.42
CA ASP A 130 -15.23 -4.00 -32.57
C ASP A 130 -13.85 -4.67 -32.77
N ASP A 131 -12.78 -4.04 -32.30
CA ASP A 131 -11.41 -4.57 -32.29
C ASP A 131 -10.90 -4.82 -30.85
N MET A 132 -11.54 -5.77 -30.16
CA MET A 132 -11.20 -6.12 -28.77
C MET A 132 -9.75 -6.57 -28.60
N GLU A 133 -9.18 -7.26 -29.60
CA GLU A 133 -7.82 -7.78 -29.53
C GLU A 133 -6.82 -6.63 -29.51
N LYS A 134 -6.96 -5.64 -30.41
CA LYS A 134 -6.12 -4.45 -30.42
C LYS A 134 -6.23 -3.65 -29.13
N ALA A 135 -7.44 -3.48 -28.61
CA ALA A 135 -7.66 -2.76 -27.36
C ALA A 135 -7.00 -3.48 -26.16
N GLN A 136 -7.18 -4.80 -26.05
CA GLN A 136 -6.50 -5.58 -25.01
C GLN A 136 -4.98 -5.55 -25.17
N GLN A 137 -4.46 -5.60 -26.40
CA GLN A 137 -3.03 -5.53 -26.66
C GLN A 137 -2.45 -4.18 -26.24
N ASN A 138 -3.14 -3.08 -26.53
CA ASN A 138 -2.75 -1.74 -26.08
C ASN A 138 -2.67 -1.67 -24.54
N LEU A 139 -3.65 -2.24 -23.82
CA LEU A 139 -3.64 -2.26 -22.36
C LEU A 139 -2.54 -3.15 -21.77
N ARG A 140 -2.24 -4.29 -22.39
CA ARG A 140 -1.07 -5.12 -22.02
C ARG A 140 0.23 -4.36 -22.23
N ASP A 141 0.38 -3.71 -23.38
CA ASP A 141 1.55 -2.92 -23.73
C ASP A 141 1.75 -1.75 -22.73
N ALA A 142 0.66 -1.13 -22.26
CA ALA A 142 0.71 -0.09 -21.23
C ALA A 142 1.18 -0.64 -19.87
N LEU A 143 0.68 -1.81 -19.45
CA LEU A 143 1.12 -2.48 -18.23
C LEU A 143 2.59 -2.90 -18.32
N ASP A 144 3.01 -3.45 -19.45
CA ASP A 144 4.40 -3.86 -19.69
C ASP A 144 5.34 -2.64 -19.72
N HIS A 145 4.90 -1.52 -20.27
CA HIS A 145 5.65 -0.27 -20.22
C HIS A 145 5.85 0.22 -18.79
N LEU A 146 4.80 0.23 -17.96
CA LEU A 146 4.92 0.59 -16.55
C LEU A 146 5.97 -0.28 -15.85
N LYS A 147 5.91 -1.62 -16.00
CA LYS A 147 6.91 -2.55 -15.45
C LYS A 147 8.33 -2.26 -15.96
N GLY A 148 8.46 -1.82 -17.21
CA GLY A 148 9.74 -1.50 -17.85
C GLY A 148 10.36 -0.16 -17.47
N THR A 149 9.68 0.67 -16.66
CA THR A 149 10.22 1.97 -16.23
C THR A 149 11.36 1.88 -15.23
N GLY A 150 11.53 0.73 -14.56
CA GLY A 150 12.54 0.52 -13.51
C GLY A 150 12.16 1.06 -12.13
N VAL A 151 11.15 1.93 -12.05
CA VAL A 151 10.67 2.54 -10.80
C VAL A 151 9.29 2.01 -10.34
N VAL A 152 8.69 1.12 -11.12
CA VAL A 152 7.39 0.50 -10.81
C VAL A 152 7.60 -0.93 -10.35
N ASP A 153 6.97 -1.28 -9.23
CA ASP A 153 6.89 -2.67 -8.79
C ASP A 153 5.92 -3.44 -9.71
N PRO A 154 6.40 -4.47 -10.45
CA PRO A 154 5.54 -5.23 -11.36
C PRO A 154 4.43 -6.01 -10.64
N GLU A 155 4.56 -6.23 -9.33
CA GLU A 155 3.55 -6.89 -8.51
C GLU A 155 2.55 -5.90 -7.89
N ARG A 156 2.70 -4.58 -8.06
CA ARG A 156 1.80 -3.56 -7.49
C ARG A 156 1.15 -2.71 -8.58
N LEU A 157 0.46 -3.37 -9.50
CA LEU A 157 -0.24 -2.72 -10.61
C LEU A 157 -1.75 -2.65 -10.38
N ALA A 158 -2.36 -1.54 -10.80
CA ALA A 158 -3.79 -1.36 -10.88
C ALA A 158 -4.29 -0.76 -12.20
N SER A 159 -5.59 -0.87 -12.42
CA SER A 159 -6.30 -0.14 -13.47
C SER A 159 -7.42 0.71 -12.88
N ILE A 160 -7.64 1.89 -13.45
CA ILE A 160 -8.76 2.77 -13.11
C ILE A 160 -9.37 3.28 -14.41
N GLY A 161 -10.68 3.38 -14.48
CA GLY A 161 -11.32 4.04 -15.61
C GLY A 161 -12.74 4.52 -15.32
N TRP A 162 -13.18 5.46 -16.15
CA TRP A 162 -14.46 6.14 -16.05
C TRP A 162 -15.31 5.88 -17.29
N CYS A 163 -16.61 5.59 -17.12
CA CYS A 163 -17.54 5.33 -18.22
C CYS A 163 -17.03 4.25 -19.19
N PHE A 164 -16.60 4.64 -20.39
CA PHE A 164 -15.94 3.77 -21.36
C PHE A 164 -14.71 3.10 -20.76
N GLY A 165 -13.84 3.87 -20.11
CA GLY A 165 -12.65 3.37 -19.44
C GLY A 165 -12.96 2.47 -18.25
N GLY A 166 -14.06 2.72 -17.54
CA GLY A 166 -14.49 1.84 -16.44
C GLY A 166 -14.81 0.43 -16.95
N GLY A 167 -15.43 0.34 -18.13
CA GLY A 167 -15.65 -0.95 -18.79
C GLY A 167 -14.35 -1.63 -19.21
N TRP A 168 -13.34 -0.87 -19.63
CA TRP A 168 -12.02 -1.43 -19.95
C TRP A 168 -11.19 -1.81 -18.71
N SER A 169 -11.33 -1.10 -17.60
CA SER A 169 -10.77 -1.49 -16.30
C SER A 169 -11.36 -2.83 -15.85
N TYR A 170 -12.67 -3.04 -16.05
CA TYR A 170 -13.29 -4.35 -15.87
C TYR A 170 -12.73 -5.41 -16.83
N GLN A 171 -12.49 -5.09 -18.12
CA GLN A 171 -11.85 -6.05 -19.04
C GLN A 171 -10.43 -6.43 -18.59
N ILE A 172 -9.64 -5.50 -18.03
CA ILE A 172 -8.31 -5.80 -17.49
C ILE A 172 -8.42 -6.85 -16.36
N ALA A 173 -9.33 -6.63 -15.40
CA ALA A 173 -9.56 -7.58 -14.31
C ALA A 173 -10.05 -8.94 -14.81
N LYS A 174 -11.14 -8.94 -15.58
CA LYS A 174 -11.81 -10.17 -16.07
C LYS A 174 -10.84 -11.05 -16.84
N ASN A 175 -10.06 -10.47 -17.74
CA ASN A 175 -9.11 -11.20 -18.59
C ASN A 175 -7.74 -11.41 -17.93
N ASN A 176 -7.61 -11.07 -16.64
CA ASN A 176 -6.40 -11.27 -15.84
C ASN A 176 -5.12 -10.73 -16.50
N LEU A 177 -5.12 -9.46 -16.90
CA LEU A 177 -3.98 -8.85 -17.58
C LEU A 177 -2.79 -8.52 -16.65
N GLY A 178 -2.82 -8.99 -15.39
CA GLY A 178 -1.71 -8.84 -14.45
C GLY A 178 -1.78 -7.59 -13.56
N VAL A 179 -2.98 -7.23 -13.10
CA VAL A 179 -3.19 -6.19 -12.07
C VAL A 179 -3.67 -6.82 -10.76
N LYS A 180 -3.29 -6.23 -9.62
CA LYS A 180 -3.81 -6.59 -8.29
C LYS A 180 -5.19 -5.99 -8.03
N ALA A 181 -5.44 -4.79 -8.56
CA ALA A 181 -6.64 -4.02 -8.26
C ALA A 181 -7.21 -3.36 -9.53
N SER A 182 -8.54 -3.36 -9.66
CA SER A 182 -9.25 -2.65 -10.73
C SER A 182 -10.39 -1.82 -10.17
N VAL A 183 -10.33 -0.52 -10.44
CA VAL A 183 -11.33 0.47 -10.03
C VAL A 183 -12.23 0.79 -11.23
N ILE A 184 -13.53 0.71 -11.03
CA ILE A 184 -14.55 0.90 -12.07
C ILE A 184 -15.45 2.06 -11.68
N PHE A 185 -15.35 3.20 -12.35
CA PHE A 185 -16.34 4.28 -12.24
C PHE A 185 -17.38 4.15 -13.34
N TYR A 186 -18.63 3.81 -12.96
CA TYR A 186 -19.81 3.70 -13.83
C TYR A 186 -19.51 3.06 -15.20
N GLY A 187 -18.74 1.96 -15.16
CA GLY A 187 -18.26 1.24 -16.32
C GLY A 187 -19.15 0.07 -16.73
N ARG A 188 -19.24 -0.22 -18.03
CA ARG A 188 -20.02 -1.36 -18.51
C ARG A 188 -19.34 -2.69 -18.16
N PHE A 189 -20.14 -3.63 -17.68
CA PHE A 189 -19.80 -5.04 -17.46
C PHE A 189 -20.95 -5.91 -17.96
N ASN A 190 -20.74 -7.21 -18.04
CA ASN A 190 -21.79 -8.19 -18.30
C ASN A 190 -21.91 -9.14 -17.10
N PRO A 191 -23.05 -9.15 -16.38
CA PRO A 191 -23.25 -10.06 -15.24
C PRO A 191 -23.04 -11.54 -15.58
N GLU A 192 -23.22 -11.93 -16.83
CA GLU A 192 -23.08 -13.32 -17.29
C GLU A 192 -21.62 -13.73 -17.53
N ASP A 193 -20.69 -12.78 -17.66
CA ASP A 193 -19.28 -13.05 -18.00
C ASP A 193 -18.60 -14.03 -17.02
N ASP A 194 -17.88 -15.03 -17.52
CA ASP A 194 -17.09 -15.93 -16.68
C ASP A 194 -15.94 -15.17 -15.99
N LEU A 195 -15.84 -15.33 -14.67
CA LEU A 195 -14.83 -14.67 -13.83
C LEU A 195 -13.76 -15.65 -13.32
N ALA A 196 -13.77 -16.92 -13.74
CA ALA A 196 -12.86 -17.96 -13.23
C ALA A 196 -11.37 -17.61 -13.36
N GLN A 197 -11.01 -16.83 -14.39
CA GLN A 197 -9.62 -16.39 -14.62
C GLN A 197 -9.24 -15.13 -13.85
N MET A 198 -10.21 -14.36 -13.36
CA MET A 198 -9.96 -13.10 -12.65
C MET A 198 -9.17 -13.35 -11.36
N ARG A 199 -8.11 -12.55 -11.17
CA ARG A 199 -7.28 -12.53 -9.95
C ARG A 199 -7.31 -11.16 -9.26
N ALA A 200 -7.51 -10.09 -10.03
CA ALA A 200 -7.60 -8.74 -9.52
C ALA A 200 -8.78 -8.58 -8.54
N LYS A 201 -8.59 -7.79 -7.49
CA LYS A 201 -9.67 -7.26 -6.66
C LYS A 201 -10.39 -6.15 -7.43
N ILE A 202 -11.69 -6.00 -7.18
CA ILE A 202 -12.51 -4.99 -7.86
C ILE A 202 -13.13 -4.09 -6.81
N ILE A 203 -13.02 -2.78 -7.02
CA ILE A 203 -13.92 -1.79 -6.44
C ILE A 203 -14.72 -1.12 -7.56
N GLY A 204 -16.04 -1.11 -7.43
CA GLY A 204 -16.95 -0.52 -8.42
C GLY A 204 -17.84 0.55 -7.84
N HIS A 205 -17.92 1.69 -8.51
CA HIS A 205 -18.71 2.85 -8.13
C HIS A 205 -19.81 3.10 -9.17
N PHE A 206 -21.07 2.86 -8.81
CA PHE A 206 -22.21 2.90 -9.73
C PHE A 206 -23.29 3.87 -9.27
N ALA A 207 -23.91 4.55 -10.21
CA ALA A 207 -25.06 5.41 -9.95
C ALA A 207 -26.36 4.61 -9.84
N GLU A 208 -27.22 4.95 -8.88
CA GLU A 208 -28.53 4.30 -8.70
C GLU A 208 -29.46 4.51 -9.90
N GLU A 209 -29.47 5.72 -10.48
CA GLU A 209 -30.37 6.11 -11.57
C GLU A 209 -29.73 6.01 -12.96
N ASP A 210 -28.65 5.25 -13.11
CA ASP A 210 -27.98 5.06 -14.39
C ASP A 210 -28.91 4.35 -15.41
N ARG A 211 -29.16 5.04 -16.53
CA ARG A 211 -30.04 4.53 -17.58
C ARG A 211 -29.37 3.45 -18.44
N ALA A 212 -28.05 3.50 -18.58
CA ALA A 212 -27.23 2.61 -19.38
C ALA A 212 -26.77 1.38 -18.62
N ILE A 213 -26.49 1.51 -17.32
CA ILE A 213 -26.08 0.44 -16.42
C ILE A 213 -27.16 0.28 -15.35
N LYS A 214 -28.08 -0.66 -15.56
CA LYS A 214 -29.22 -0.84 -14.65
C LYS A 214 -28.75 -1.31 -13.28
N VAL A 215 -29.30 -0.70 -12.22
CA VAL A 215 -28.94 -1.03 -10.83
C VAL A 215 -29.16 -2.52 -10.51
N ASP A 216 -30.15 -3.16 -11.12
CA ASP A 216 -30.38 -4.60 -10.93
C ASP A 216 -29.22 -5.44 -11.49
N ASN A 217 -28.66 -5.07 -12.65
CA ASN A 217 -27.45 -5.71 -13.18
C ASN A 217 -26.24 -5.47 -12.25
N VAL A 218 -26.15 -4.29 -11.61
CA VAL A 218 -25.09 -4.00 -10.62
C VAL A 218 -25.22 -4.89 -9.40
N ARG A 219 -26.45 -5.09 -8.90
CA ARG A 219 -26.73 -5.99 -7.77
C ARG A 219 -26.42 -7.45 -8.11
N GLU A 220 -26.77 -7.90 -9.31
CA GLU A 220 -26.41 -9.23 -9.81
C GLU A 220 -24.89 -9.41 -9.88
N PHE A 221 -24.18 -8.42 -10.44
CA PHE A 221 -22.73 -8.45 -10.51
C PHE A 221 -22.08 -8.43 -9.11
N GLN A 222 -22.58 -7.62 -8.19
CA GLN A 222 -22.14 -7.63 -6.79
C GLN A 222 -22.36 -9.00 -6.14
N ALA A 223 -23.51 -9.63 -6.35
CA ALA A 223 -23.78 -10.97 -5.81
C ALA A 223 -22.82 -12.02 -6.40
N LYS A 224 -22.49 -11.91 -7.69
CA LYS A 224 -21.51 -12.77 -8.35
C LYS A 224 -20.09 -12.56 -7.82
N LEU A 225 -19.67 -11.32 -7.59
CA LEU A 225 -18.35 -11.03 -7.02
C LEU A 225 -18.21 -11.57 -5.60
N LYS A 226 -19.28 -11.59 -4.81
CA LYS A 226 -19.28 -12.19 -3.46
C LYS A 226 -19.07 -13.70 -3.45
N THR A 227 -19.33 -14.40 -4.55
CA THR A 227 -19.02 -15.84 -4.68
C THR A 227 -17.61 -16.08 -5.22
N HIS A 228 -16.93 -15.03 -5.68
CA HIS A 228 -15.54 -15.09 -6.13
C HIS A 228 -14.59 -14.84 -4.95
N SER A 229 -13.42 -15.46 -4.99
CA SER A 229 -12.44 -15.31 -3.91
C SER A 229 -11.80 -13.93 -3.93
N GLY A 230 -12.07 -13.13 -2.91
CA GLY A 230 -11.40 -11.86 -2.67
C GLY A 230 -12.29 -10.77 -2.11
N ASP A 231 -11.64 -9.74 -1.58
CA ASP A 231 -12.30 -8.55 -1.07
C ASP A 231 -12.70 -7.66 -2.25
N HIS A 232 -13.87 -7.97 -2.81
CA HIS A 232 -14.49 -7.19 -3.88
C HIS A 232 -15.55 -6.25 -3.29
N GLU A 233 -15.54 -4.99 -3.72
CA GLU A 233 -16.43 -3.95 -3.22
C GLU A 233 -17.25 -3.34 -4.35
N ILE A 234 -18.55 -3.20 -4.13
CA ILE A 234 -19.45 -2.53 -5.08
C ILE A 234 -20.31 -1.55 -4.30
N TYR A 235 -20.25 -0.29 -4.69
CA TYR A 235 -20.99 0.82 -4.11
C TYR A 235 -21.99 1.36 -5.12
N ILE A 236 -23.24 1.51 -4.67
CA ILE A 236 -24.32 2.14 -5.43
C ILE A 236 -24.62 3.48 -4.73
N TYR A 237 -24.51 4.57 -5.48
CA TYR A 237 -24.64 5.94 -4.99
C TYR A 237 -26.09 6.43 -5.22
N PRO A 238 -26.87 6.68 -4.15
CA PRO A 238 -28.28 7.01 -4.27
C PRO A 238 -28.51 8.38 -4.92
N ASN A 239 -29.60 8.53 -5.65
CA ASN A 239 -29.99 9.78 -6.34
C ASN A 239 -28.93 10.33 -7.33
N THR A 240 -27.99 9.50 -7.77
CA THR A 240 -26.96 9.90 -8.76
C THR A 240 -27.25 9.29 -10.13
N THR A 241 -26.70 9.92 -11.17
CA THR A 241 -26.81 9.44 -12.57
C THR A 241 -25.42 9.15 -13.15
N HIS A 242 -25.37 8.64 -14.39
CA HIS A 242 -24.12 8.30 -15.06
C HIS A 242 -23.17 9.50 -15.14
N GLY A 243 -21.92 9.30 -14.74
CA GLY A 243 -20.91 10.37 -14.70
C GLY A 243 -20.99 11.27 -13.46
N PHE A 244 -21.54 10.77 -12.35
CA PHE A 244 -21.58 11.52 -11.09
C PHE A 244 -20.20 11.92 -10.56
N ALA A 245 -19.17 11.13 -10.87
CA ALA A 245 -17.77 11.43 -10.52
C ALA A 245 -16.96 11.97 -11.71
N SER A 246 -17.62 12.48 -12.76
CA SER A 246 -16.97 13.33 -13.76
C SER A 246 -16.54 14.65 -13.12
N ARG A 247 -15.94 15.59 -13.87
CA ARG A 247 -15.58 16.90 -13.31
C ARG A 247 -16.77 17.83 -13.14
N GLU A 248 -16.68 18.69 -12.13
CA GLU A 248 -17.59 19.81 -11.96
C GLU A 248 -17.65 20.66 -13.24
N GLY A 249 -18.87 20.89 -13.73
CA GLY A 249 -19.12 21.67 -14.94
C GLY A 249 -18.98 20.92 -16.27
N GLU A 250 -18.39 19.71 -16.30
CA GLU A 250 -18.28 18.91 -17.53
C GLU A 250 -19.48 17.97 -17.76
N ASN A 251 -20.11 17.50 -16.67
CA ASN A 251 -21.28 16.64 -16.74
C ASN A 251 -22.40 17.19 -15.84
N PRO A 252 -23.62 17.42 -16.36
CA PRO A 252 -24.77 17.81 -15.55
C PRO A 252 -25.12 16.82 -14.43
N GLY A 253 -24.69 15.57 -14.57
CA GLY A 253 -24.87 14.52 -13.57
C GLY A 253 -23.83 14.54 -12.44
N TYR A 254 -22.84 15.44 -12.47
CA TYR A 254 -21.82 15.56 -11.41
C TYR A 254 -22.47 15.77 -10.04
N ASP A 255 -22.06 14.93 -9.09
CA ASP A 255 -22.46 15.02 -7.69
C ASP A 255 -21.20 15.05 -6.83
N LYS A 256 -20.94 16.20 -6.21
CA LYS A 256 -19.69 16.44 -5.48
C LYS A 256 -19.50 15.47 -4.31
N GLU A 257 -20.54 15.26 -3.51
CA GLU A 257 -20.45 14.42 -2.30
C GLU A 257 -20.21 12.96 -2.68
N ALA A 258 -20.93 12.47 -3.69
CA ALA A 258 -20.73 11.13 -4.22
C ALA A 258 -19.36 10.96 -4.88
N ALA A 259 -18.88 11.96 -5.64
CA ALA A 259 -17.57 11.95 -6.28
C ALA A 259 -16.42 11.92 -5.24
N GLU A 260 -16.48 12.77 -4.22
CA GLU A 260 -15.50 12.82 -3.12
C GLU A 260 -15.49 11.49 -2.35
N LEU A 261 -16.66 10.93 -2.01
CA LEU A 261 -16.74 9.64 -1.33
C LEU A 261 -16.22 8.47 -2.18
N ALA A 262 -16.51 8.45 -3.48
CA ALA A 262 -15.98 7.45 -4.41
C ALA A 262 -14.45 7.56 -4.55
N TRP A 263 -13.93 8.78 -4.54
CA TRP A 263 -12.50 9.04 -4.53
C TRP A 263 -11.84 8.54 -3.24
N GLU A 264 -12.37 8.86 -2.07
CA GLU A 264 -11.85 8.40 -0.78
C GLU A 264 -11.80 6.87 -0.68
N ARG A 265 -12.88 6.20 -1.07
CA ARG A 265 -12.95 4.72 -1.12
C ARG A 265 -11.93 4.15 -2.11
N THR A 266 -11.74 4.80 -3.25
CA THR A 266 -10.73 4.40 -4.24
C THR A 266 -9.33 4.46 -3.64
N LEU A 267 -8.97 5.56 -2.95
CA LEU A 267 -7.66 5.68 -2.34
C LEU A 267 -7.44 4.67 -1.22
N ALA A 268 -8.45 4.43 -0.37
CA ALA A 268 -8.37 3.42 0.68
C ALA A 268 -8.14 2.02 0.10
N PHE A 269 -8.93 1.65 -0.92
CA PHE A 269 -8.83 0.36 -1.62
C PHE A 269 -7.47 0.17 -2.31
N LEU A 270 -6.96 1.20 -3.00
CA LEU A 270 -5.65 1.14 -3.64
C LEU A 270 -4.52 1.04 -2.61
N LYS A 271 -4.59 1.81 -1.52
CA LYS A 271 -3.60 1.76 -0.45
C LYS A 271 -3.51 0.35 0.15
N GLU A 272 -4.65 -0.26 0.44
CA GLU A 272 -4.72 -1.63 0.97
C GLU A 272 -4.15 -2.66 0.00
N HIS A 273 -4.59 -2.66 -1.25
CA HIS A 273 -4.28 -3.76 -2.18
C HIS A 273 -2.98 -3.58 -2.97
N LEU A 274 -2.54 -2.34 -3.15
CA LEU A 274 -1.25 -2.06 -3.76
C LEU A 274 -0.16 -1.91 -2.73
N GLN A 275 -0.46 -1.92 -1.42
CA GLN A 275 0.55 -1.68 -0.39
C GLN A 275 1.33 -0.42 -0.76
N LEU A 276 0.58 0.66 -1.03
CA LEU A 276 1.19 1.98 -1.08
C LEU A 276 1.65 2.25 0.35
N ASP A 277 2.86 1.79 0.62
CA ASP A 277 3.54 2.06 1.87
C ASP A 277 3.63 3.58 1.97
N ASP A 278 3.17 4.12 3.09
CA ASP A 278 3.54 5.46 3.52
C ASP A 278 5.06 5.45 3.81
N ALA A 279 5.93 5.12 2.85
CA ALA A 279 7.34 4.83 3.15
C ALA A 279 8.02 6.02 3.85
N ALA A 280 7.62 7.26 3.54
CA ALA A 280 8.04 8.46 4.27
C ALA A 280 7.29 8.65 5.61
N ALA A 281 5.95 8.58 5.66
CA ALA A 281 5.19 8.84 6.90
C ALA A 281 5.20 7.69 7.93
N ALA A 282 5.51 6.47 7.49
CA ALA A 282 5.81 5.31 8.32
C ALA A 282 7.24 5.36 8.88
N ARG A 283 8.13 6.17 8.31
CA ARG A 283 9.48 6.44 8.84
C ARG A 283 9.56 7.68 9.72
N GLU A 284 8.58 8.58 9.65
CA GLU A 284 8.48 9.71 10.57
C GLU A 284 8.34 9.23 12.01
N VAL A 285 9.40 9.48 12.77
CA VAL A 285 9.52 9.16 14.19
C VAL A 285 9.95 10.39 14.96
N THR A 286 9.73 10.36 16.27
CA THR A 286 9.94 11.51 17.13
C THR A 286 11.23 11.38 17.93
N ASP A 287 12.06 12.42 17.92
CA ASP A 287 13.23 12.51 18.79
C ASP A 287 12.86 12.83 20.25
N LEU A 288 13.85 12.98 21.13
CA LEU A 288 13.60 13.36 22.53
C LEU A 288 13.09 14.81 22.70
N GLY A 289 13.28 15.67 21.70
CA GLY A 289 12.81 17.05 21.64
C GLY A 289 11.38 17.19 21.11
N LEU A 290 10.70 16.09 20.80
CA LEU A 290 9.38 16.07 20.16
C LEU A 290 9.39 16.62 18.72
N VAL A 291 10.51 16.46 18.03
CA VAL A 291 10.65 16.80 16.61
C VAL A 291 10.50 15.52 15.80
N ASP A 292 9.57 15.54 14.84
CA ASP A 292 9.36 14.45 13.91
C ASP A 292 10.36 14.55 12.75
N PHE A 293 10.94 13.41 12.37
CA PHE A 293 11.89 13.30 11.26
C PHE A 293 11.94 11.86 10.71
N ASP A 294 12.43 11.69 9.48
CA ASP A 294 12.74 10.38 8.91
C ASP A 294 14.24 10.06 9.11
N PRO A 295 14.62 9.00 9.86
CA PRO A 295 16.01 8.64 10.10
C PRO A 295 16.73 8.09 8.86
N LEU A 296 16.01 7.82 7.77
CA LEU A 296 16.52 7.28 6.51
C LEU A 296 16.55 8.31 5.37
N ALA A 297 16.09 9.55 5.58
CA ALA A 297 15.94 10.54 4.52
C ALA A 297 17.28 11.00 3.89
N ASP A 298 18.29 11.26 4.72
CA ASP A 298 19.55 11.90 4.29
C ASP A 298 20.79 11.01 4.51
N GLY A 299 20.60 9.70 4.75
CA GLY A 299 21.68 8.80 5.13
C GLY A 299 22.25 7.97 3.98
N ASP A 300 23.55 8.15 3.67
CA ASP A 300 24.31 7.19 2.84
C ASP A 300 24.35 5.79 3.48
N MET A 301 24.25 5.75 4.81
CA MET A 301 24.15 4.55 5.63
C MET A 301 23.53 4.91 6.98
N THR A 302 22.51 4.16 7.42
CA THR A 302 21.83 4.36 8.71
C THR A 302 21.79 3.08 9.53
N LEU A 303 22.12 3.18 10.82
CA LEU A 303 22.05 2.07 11.76
C LEU A 303 20.99 2.35 12.83
N LEU A 304 20.01 1.46 12.92
CA LEU A 304 19.02 1.42 13.99
C LEU A 304 19.36 0.29 14.97
N VAL A 305 19.39 0.60 16.27
CA VAL A 305 19.55 -0.40 17.34
C VAL A 305 18.35 -0.29 18.28
N PHE A 306 17.48 -1.30 18.26
CA PHE A 306 16.29 -1.38 19.09
C PHE A 306 16.68 -1.73 20.53
N THR A 307 16.19 -0.96 21.50
CA THR A 307 16.54 -1.10 22.91
C THR A 307 15.38 -0.73 23.84
N ARG A 308 15.54 -1.05 25.12
CA ARG A 308 14.68 -0.62 26.23
C ARG A 308 15.55 -0.39 27.47
N THR A 309 15.16 0.55 28.32
CA THR A 309 15.79 0.88 29.60
C THR A 309 15.77 -0.30 30.58
N ASP A 310 14.74 -1.14 30.52
CA ASP A 310 14.52 -2.27 31.43
C ASP A 310 15.10 -3.61 30.92
N CYS A 311 15.72 -3.64 29.72
CA CYS A 311 16.23 -4.88 29.16
C CYS A 311 17.67 -5.18 29.59
N PRO A 312 17.92 -6.19 30.45
CA PRO A 312 19.27 -6.44 30.99
C PRO A 312 20.26 -6.90 29.93
N ILE A 313 19.78 -7.53 28.85
CA ILE A 313 20.63 -7.96 27.74
C ILE A 313 21.08 -6.74 26.95
N ALA A 314 20.16 -5.85 26.58
CA ALA A 314 20.46 -4.64 25.82
C ALA A 314 21.48 -3.75 26.56
N ASN A 315 21.25 -3.56 27.85
CA ASN A 315 22.11 -2.75 28.71
C ASN A 315 23.55 -3.30 28.80
N ARG A 316 23.70 -4.63 28.77
CA ARG A 316 25.02 -5.29 28.76
C ARG A 316 25.76 -5.17 27.43
N TYR A 317 25.08 -4.88 26.32
CA TYR A 317 25.71 -4.59 25.03
C TYR A 317 26.27 -3.18 24.91
N ALA A 318 26.01 -2.28 25.87
CA ALA A 318 26.48 -0.89 25.82
C ALA A 318 27.99 -0.73 25.50
N PRO A 319 28.91 -1.55 26.06
CA PRO A 319 30.32 -1.47 25.68
C PRO A 319 30.61 -1.84 24.23
N GLU A 320 29.89 -2.81 23.65
CA GLU A 320 30.08 -3.17 22.24
C GLU A 320 29.48 -2.11 21.32
N LEU A 321 28.31 -1.55 21.66
CA LEU A 321 27.72 -0.44 20.90
C LEU A 321 28.65 0.77 20.83
N ARG A 322 29.34 1.12 21.92
CA ARG A 322 30.41 2.13 21.90
C ARG A 322 31.54 1.78 20.95
N ARG A 323 32.04 0.54 20.98
CA ARG A 323 33.10 0.10 20.06
C ARG A 323 32.66 0.12 18.60
N VAL A 324 31.39 -0.13 18.31
CA VAL A 324 30.83 0.01 16.95
C VAL A 324 30.81 1.49 16.58
N TYR A 325 30.24 2.35 17.41
CA TYR A 325 30.17 3.79 17.18
C TYR A 325 31.54 4.45 16.97
N GLU A 326 32.53 4.11 17.81
CA GLU A 326 33.91 4.60 17.73
C GLU A 326 34.69 4.04 16.53
N ALA A 327 34.29 2.90 15.99
CA ALA A 327 35.01 2.26 14.87
C ALA A 327 34.54 2.74 13.49
N PHE A 328 33.36 3.38 13.40
CA PHE A 328 32.74 3.76 12.14
C PHE A 328 32.27 5.21 12.18
N ASP A 329 33.19 6.14 11.94
CA ASP A 329 32.92 7.59 11.96
C ASP A 329 31.78 7.99 10.99
N THR A 330 31.68 7.32 9.85
CA THR A 330 30.63 7.54 8.84
C THR A 330 29.22 7.24 9.34
N LEU A 331 29.07 6.46 10.41
CA LEU A 331 27.79 6.13 11.02
C LEU A 331 27.41 7.10 12.15
N GLN A 332 28.32 7.93 12.66
CA GLN A 332 28.08 8.62 13.93
C GLN A 332 26.87 9.57 13.88
N ASP A 333 26.62 10.20 12.74
CA ASP A 333 25.45 11.05 12.51
C ASP A 333 24.17 10.24 12.22
N ASN A 334 24.28 8.96 11.85
CA ASN A 334 23.16 8.10 11.47
C ASN A 334 23.07 6.82 12.34
N PHE A 335 23.61 6.89 13.56
CA PHE A 335 23.53 5.83 14.56
C PHE A 335 22.39 6.17 15.52
N TYR A 336 21.31 5.40 15.46
CA TYR A 336 20.12 5.64 16.28
C TYR A 336 19.86 4.51 17.27
N LEU A 337 19.62 4.89 18.52
CA LEU A 337 19.05 4.03 19.55
C LEU A 337 17.53 4.21 19.54
N VAL A 338 16.81 3.15 19.23
CA VAL A 338 15.35 3.15 19.11
C VAL A 338 14.74 2.57 20.38
N TYR A 339 14.15 3.43 21.21
CA TYR A 339 13.43 3.04 22.42
C TYR A 339 11.98 2.69 22.07
N VAL A 340 11.64 1.41 22.25
CA VAL A 340 10.38 0.85 21.74
C VAL A 340 9.26 0.81 22.78
N ASP A 341 9.57 0.93 24.07
CA ASP A 341 8.54 0.79 25.10
C ASP A 341 7.71 2.08 25.21
N PRO A 342 6.38 2.03 24.98
CA PRO A 342 5.52 3.21 25.05
C PRO A 342 5.46 3.83 26.45
N ALA A 343 5.79 3.08 27.51
CA ALA A 343 5.81 3.57 28.88
C ALA A 343 7.08 4.39 29.21
N GLU A 344 8.12 4.34 28.37
CA GLU A 344 9.38 5.05 28.62
C GLU A 344 9.27 6.54 28.29
N THR A 345 9.48 7.38 29.29
CA THR A 345 9.52 8.83 29.14
C THR A 345 10.88 9.31 28.64
N ALA A 346 10.92 10.50 28.00
CA ALA A 346 12.17 11.11 27.56
C ALA A 346 13.20 11.28 28.69
N ALA A 347 12.74 11.57 29.92
CA ALA A 347 13.62 11.72 31.09
C ALA A 347 14.27 10.38 31.49
N GLN A 348 13.50 9.29 31.52
CA GLN A 348 14.03 7.94 31.80
C GLN A 348 15.04 7.51 30.73
N ILE A 349 14.76 7.82 29.46
CA ILE A 349 15.68 7.55 28.36
C ILE A 349 16.98 8.34 28.53
N GLN A 350 16.91 9.63 28.85
CA GLN A 350 18.11 10.45 29.11
C GLN A 350 18.95 9.93 30.27
N GLU A 351 18.31 9.52 31.37
CA GLU A 351 18.98 8.91 32.51
C GLU A 351 19.70 7.61 32.12
N HIS A 352 19.00 6.73 31.39
CA HIS A 352 19.55 5.48 30.90
C HIS A 352 20.76 5.66 29.97
N LEU A 353 20.71 6.63 29.05
CA LEU A 353 21.85 6.96 28.18
C LEU A 353 23.08 7.37 28.99
N GLY A 354 22.88 8.18 30.03
CA GLY A 354 23.94 8.61 30.94
C GLY A 354 24.50 7.48 31.80
N GLU A 355 23.62 6.64 32.38
CA GLU A 355 24.01 5.50 33.22
C GLU A 355 24.88 4.49 32.45
N TYR A 356 24.47 4.15 31.23
CA TYR A 356 25.14 3.14 30.42
C TYR A 356 26.18 3.70 29.45
N ASN A 357 26.33 5.03 29.37
CA ASN A 357 27.18 5.75 28.42
C ASN A 357 26.94 5.27 26.98
N LEU A 358 25.67 5.28 26.57
CA LEU A 358 25.24 4.80 25.26
C LEU A 358 25.45 5.87 24.17
N PRO A 359 26.01 5.53 23.00
CA PRO A 359 26.31 6.48 21.95
C PRO A 359 25.15 6.67 20.96
N GLY A 360 25.24 7.73 20.14
CA GLY A 360 24.32 7.96 19.02
C GLY A 360 23.10 8.83 19.34
N LYS A 361 22.29 9.03 18.32
CA LYS A 361 21.01 9.75 18.38
C LYS A 361 19.93 8.85 18.95
N VAL A 362 18.81 9.45 19.36
CA VAL A 362 17.76 8.76 20.09
C VAL A 362 16.43 8.94 19.39
N ILE A 363 15.71 7.83 19.22
CA ILE A 363 14.35 7.80 18.70
C ILE A 363 13.45 7.18 19.77
N ARG A 364 12.27 7.77 19.95
CA ARG A 364 11.16 7.11 20.65
C ARG A 364 10.22 6.51 19.60
N ASP A 365 10.00 5.21 19.67
CA ASP A 365 9.09 4.47 18.78
C ASP A 365 7.93 3.81 19.57
N PRO A 366 7.13 4.59 20.32
CA PRO A 366 6.05 4.05 21.15
C PRO A 366 4.91 3.43 20.33
N GLY A 367 4.83 3.76 19.03
CA GLY A 367 3.87 3.20 18.09
C GLY A 367 4.41 2.02 17.28
N HIS A 368 5.63 1.55 17.56
CA HIS A 368 6.29 0.44 16.87
C HIS A 368 6.42 0.60 15.34
N LYS A 369 6.49 1.83 14.82
CA LYS A 369 6.61 2.09 13.38
C LYS A 369 7.90 1.49 12.81
N LEU A 370 9.04 1.73 13.46
CA LEU A 370 10.34 1.20 13.01
C LEU A 370 10.46 -0.29 13.32
N VAL A 371 9.82 -0.76 14.40
CA VAL A 371 9.72 -2.19 14.72
C VAL A 371 8.97 -2.94 13.61
N GLU A 372 7.84 -2.43 13.15
CA GLU A 372 7.06 -2.99 12.05
C GLU A 372 7.83 -2.94 10.73
N MET A 373 8.43 -1.78 10.40
CA MET A 373 9.21 -1.58 9.18
C MET A 373 10.41 -2.53 9.07
N THR A 374 11.17 -2.71 10.15
CA THR A 374 12.35 -3.60 10.16
C THR A 374 11.98 -5.05 10.40
N GLY A 375 10.83 -5.31 11.02
CA GLY A 375 10.46 -6.62 11.53
C GLY A 375 11.30 -7.07 12.74
N ALA A 376 11.89 -6.12 13.49
CA ALA A 376 12.56 -6.42 14.76
C ALA A 376 11.60 -7.13 15.73
N ARG A 377 12.14 -8.02 16.58
CA ARG A 377 11.36 -8.87 17.48
C ARG A 377 11.84 -8.82 18.91
N VAL A 378 13.11 -8.47 19.14
CA VAL A 378 13.73 -8.46 20.46
C VAL A 378 14.62 -7.24 20.66
N THR A 379 14.99 -6.97 21.91
CA THR A 379 15.98 -5.95 22.29
C THR A 379 17.15 -6.60 23.03
N PRO A 380 18.41 -6.38 22.60
CA PRO A 380 18.80 -5.56 21.47
C PRO A 380 18.72 -6.33 20.14
N GLU A 381 18.33 -5.62 19.09
CA GLU A 381 18.38 -6.08 17.70
C GLU A 381 18.79 -4.89 16.84
N ALA A 382 19.59 -5.12 15.80
CA ALA A 382 20.11 -4.07 14.92
C ALA A 382 19.53 -4.21 13.51
N ALA A 383 19.29 -3.09 12.85
CA ALA A 383 18.94 -3.00 11.44
C ALA A 383 19.84 -1.98 10.75
N LEU A 384 20.51 -2.38 9.66
CA LEU A 384 21.42 -1.53 8.88
C LEU A 384 20.81 -1.25 7.52
N PHE A 385 20.85 0.01 7.13
CA PHE A 385 20.34 0.53 5.87
C PHE A 385 21.48 1.12 5.05
N ALA A 386 21.48 0.86 3.75
CA ALA A 386 22.27 1.56 2.75
C ALA A 386 21.54 2.82 2.25
N ALA A 387 22.20 3.60 1.39
CA ALA A 387 21.61 4.73 0.69
C ALA A 387 20.27 4.36 0.03
N GLY A 388 19.33 5.32 -0.02
CA GLY A 388 17.97 5.09 -0.53
C GLY A 388 17.06 4.28 0.41
N GLY A 389 17.53 3.95 1.62
CA GLY A 389 16.72 3.27 2.64
C GLY A 389 16.57 1.76 2.42
N LYS A 390 17.48 1.13 1.66
CA LYS A 390 17.51 -0.33 1.48
C LYS A 390 18.10 -1.01 2.72
N MET A 391 17.33 -1.89 3.37
CA MET A 391 17.82 -2.68 4.51
C MET A 391 18.75 -3.80 4.03
N VAL A 392 20.00 -3.81 4.50
CA VAL A 392 21.02 -4.79 4.13
C VAL A 392 21.38 -5.76 5.27
N TYR A 393 21.01 -5.42 6.51
CA TYR A 393 21.22 -6.29 7.65
C TYR A 393 20.10 -6.16 8.67
N ARG A 394 19.68 -7.27 9.28
CA ARG A 394 18.86 -7.29 10.49
C ARG A 394 19.24 -8.45 11.41
N GLY A 395 19.55 -8.17 12.67
CA GLY A 395 19.70 -9.23 13.65
C GLY A 395 20.57 -8.86 14.85
N ARG A 396 21.33 -9.84 15.35
CA ARG A 396 22.14 -9.68 16.56
C ARG A 396 23.30 -8.71 16.35
N ILE A 397 23.79 -8.11 17.42
CA ILE A 397 25.01 -7.28 17.39
C ILE A 397 26.23 -8.19 17.20
N ASP A 398 26.34 -9.21 18.03
CA ASP A 398 27.36 -10.26 17.97
C ASP A 398 26.81 -11.58 18.56
N ASP A 399 27.64 -12.63 18.59
CA ASP A 399 27.26 -13.94 19.14
C ASP A 399 27.59 -14.10 20.64
N GLN A 400 27.86 -13.04 21.40
CA GLN A 400 28.20 -13.16 22.82
C GLN A 400 27.07 -13.85 23.63
N TYR A 401 25.80 -13.59 23.26
CA TYR A 401 24.64 -14.28 23.82
C TYR A 401 24.24 -15.46 22.94
N VAL A 402 24.38 -16.68 23.46
CA VAL A 402 23.99 -17.92 22.75
C VAL A 402 22.48 -18.12 22.86
N ASP A 403 21.96 -17.91 24.07
CA ASP A 403 20.58 -18.14 24.49
C ASP A 403 20.31 -17.37 25.80
N PHE A 404 19.06 -17.33 26.25
CA PHE A 404 18.72 -16.71 27.52
C PHE A 404 19.48 -17.35 28.69
N GLY A 405 20.22 -16.52 29.43
CA GLY A 405 21.06 -16.97 30.53
C GLY A 405 22.36 -17.68 30.12
N LYS A 406 22.67 -17.77 28.81
CA LYS A 406 23.88 -18.43 28.30
C LYS A 406 24.73 -17.46 27.48
N THR A 407 25.89 -17.10 28.02
CA THR A 407 26.84 -16.16 27.39
C THR A 407 28.21 -16.78 27.16
N ARG A 408 28.93 -16.22 26.19
CA ARG A 408 30.37 -16.43 25.98
C ARG A 408 31.17 -15.41 26.76
N THR A 409 32.41 -15.75 27.09
CA THR A 409 33.37 -14.81 27.69
C THR A 409 33.75 -13.70 26.71
N ALA A 410 33.77 -14.00 25.41
CA ALA A 410 33.95 -13.06 24.32
C ALA A 410 33.19 -13.55 23.07
N PRO A 411 32.72 -12.64 22.20
CA PRO A 411 32.11 -13.02 20.93
C PRO A 411 33.14 -13.67 20.00
N SER A 412 32.71 -14.70 19.27
CA SER A 412 33.45 -15.34 18.18
C SER A 412 33.08 -14.81 16.80
N GLN A 413 31.90 -14.19 16.68
CA GLN A 413 31.39 -13.53 15.47
C GLN A 413 30.87 -12.15 15.83
N ARG A 414 31.13 -11.15 14.99
CA ARG A 414 30.72 -9.75 15.19
C ARG A 414 29.83 -9.32 14.02
N ASP A 415 28.68 -9.97 13.90
CA ASP A 415 27.82 -9.93 12.71
C ASP A 415 27.49 -8.50 12.26
N LEU A 416 27.14 -7.61 13.21
CA LEU A 416 26.85 -6.22 12.88
C LEU A 416 28.06 -5.48 12.32
N ARG A 417 29.25 -5.69 12.90
CA ARG A 417 30.49 -5.04 12.41
C ARG A 417 30.91 -5.58 11.05
N GLU A 418 30.71 -6.87 10.81
CA GLU A 418 30.95 -7.49 9.51
C GLU A 418 29.99 -6.95 8.45
N ALA A 419 28.71 -6.76 8.80
CA ALA A 419 27.72 -6.15 7.91
C ALA A 419 28.06 -4.70 7.55
N ILE A 420 28.45 -3.88 8.55
CA ILE A 420 28.88 -2.49 8.32
C ILE A 420 30.14 -2.46 7.44
N GLY A 421 31.13 -3.31 7.72
CA GLY A 421 32.36 -3.39 6.93
C GLY A 421 32.07 -3.71 5.46
N LYS A 422 31.23 -4.71 5.19
CA LYS A 422 30.81 -5.07 3.82
C LYS A 422 30.11 -3.93 3.10
N LEU A 423 29.21 -3.23 3.79
CA LEU A 423 28.51 -2.09 3.18
C LEU A 423 29.49 -0.97 2.82
N LEU A 424 30.42 -0.64 3.71
CA LEU A 424 31.46 0.35 3.45
C LEU A 424 32.41 -0.04 2.31
N GLU A 425 32.76 -1.32 2.17
CA GLU A 425 33.56 -1.81 1.04
C GLU A 425 32.84 -1.61 -0.29
N VAL A 426 31.53 -1.88 -0.35
CA VAL A 426 30.70 -1.66 -1.54
C VAL A 426 30.55 -0.17 -1.84
N SER A 427 30.32 0.68 -0.83
CA SER A 427 30.20 2.13 -1.02
C SER A 427 31.48 2.81 -1.52
N GLN A 428 32.64 2.13 -1.49
CA GLN A 428 33.92 2.66 -1.96
C GLN A 428 34.33 2.12 -3.34
N ASP A 429 33.62 1.14 -3.90
CA ASP A 429 33.92 0.53 -5.19
C ASP A 429 33.03 1.14 -6.27
N GLU A 430 33.62 1.91 -7.21
CA GLU A 430 32.92 2.60 -8.29
C GLU A 430 32.18 1.67 -9.28
N GLY A 431 32.23 0.35 -9.07
CA GLY A 431 31.57 -0.68 -9.88
C GLY A 431 30.53 -1.54 -9.16
N HIS A 432 30.24 -1.32 -7.87
CA HIS A 432 29.23 -2.09 -7.12
C HIS A 432 28.18 -1.16 -6.51
N ASP A 433 26.91 -1.42 -6.81
CA ASP A 433 25.80 -0.68 -6.23
C ASP A 433 25.38 -1.31 -4.89
N ALA A 434 24.92 -0.50 -3.95
CA ALA A 434 24.25 -0.99 -2.73
C ALA A 434 23.05 -1.89 -3.06
N ASP A 435 22.49 -1.73 -4.26
CA ASP A 435 21.46 -2.59 -4.83
C ASP A 435 21.88 -4.07 -5.01
N ASP A 436 23.17 -4.38 -5.07
CA ASP A 436 23.69 -5.74 -5.18
C ASP A 436 23.85 -6.47 -3.83
N ILE A 437 23.69 -5.76 -2.69
CA ILE A 437 23.81 -6.37 -1.36
C ILE A 437 22.50 -7.05 -0.97
N GLU A 438 22.51 -8.37 -0.79
CA GLU A 438 21.38 -9.11 -0.24
C GLU A 438 21.18 -8.83 1.26
N LEU A 439 19.91 -8.79 1.70
CA LEU A 439 19.58 -8.67 3.11
C LEU A 439 20.08 -9.88 3.91
N VAL A 440 21.03 -9.65 4.82
CA VAL A 440 21.50 -10.67 5.76
C VAL A 440 20.67 -10.61 7.04
N THR A 441 20.19 -11.76 7.51
CA THR A 441 19.50 -11.85 8.79
C THR A 441 20.17 -12.81 9.77
N THR A 442 20.25 -12.41 11.04
CA THR A 442 20.79 -13.25 12.12
C THR A 442 19.83 -13.28 13.31
N LYS A 443 19.85 -14.37 14.08
CA LYS A 443 18.97 -14.51 15.25
C LYS A 443 19.51 -13.71 16.44
N ALA A 444 18.80 -12.66 16.83
CA ALA A 444 19.05 -11.92 18.07
C ALA A 444 18.49 -12.66 19.30
N ILE A 445 19.17 -12.48 20.44
CA ILE A 445 18.75 -12.96 21.75
C ILE A 445 18.55 -11.74 22.63
N GLY A 446 17.34 -11.54 23.13
CA GLY A 446 16.97 -10.29 23.77
C GLY A 446 15.57 -10.30 24.37
N CYS A 447 15.21 -9.25 25.09
CA CYS A 447 13.87 -9.07 25.65
C CYS A 447 12.87 -8.87 24.50
N TYR A 448 11.77 -9.63 24.48
CA TYR A 448 10.77 -9.50 23.42
C TYR A 448 10.16 -8.10 23.37
N ILE A 449 9.95 -7.62 22.15
CA ILE A 449 9.15 -6.44 21.88
C ILE A 449 7.70 -6.92 21.84
N THR A 450 7.02 -6.88 22.99
CA THR A 450 5.62 -7.30 23.10
C THR A 450 4.71 -6.28 22.46
N ASP A 451 4.20 -6.59 21.26
CA ASP A 451 2.83 -6.38 20.76
C ASP A 451 2.80 -6.64 19.24
N LEU A 452 2.97 -7.89 18.85
CA LEU A 452 2.38 -8.36 17.59
C LEU A 452 0.96 -8.82 17.96
N LYS A 453 -0.04 -7.99 17.68
CA LYS A 453 -1.47 -8.34 17.83
C LYS A 453 -1.69 -9.82 17.47
N PRO A 454 -2.17 -10.68 18.40
CA PRO A 454 -2.88 -11.87 18.00
C PRO A 454 -4.20 -11.45 17.36
N VAL A 455 -4.57 -12.16 16.30
CA VAL A 455 -5.89 -12.09 15.63
C VAL A 455 -7.01 -12.06 16.67
N ALA A 456 -8.02 -11.22 16.43
CA ALA A 456 -9.18 -11.02 17.28
C ALA A 456 -9.72 -12.33 17.89
N SER A 457 -9.97 -12.31 19.21
CA SER A 457 -10.79 -13.32 19.88
C SER A 457 -11.84 -12.64 20.76
N GLU A 458 -13.08 -12.86 20.33
CA GLU A 458 -14.41 -12.65 20.95
C GLU A 458 -14.93 -11.23 21.17
#